data_AF-A0A0C4YS00-F1
#
_entry.id   AF-A0A0C4YS00-F1
#
_cell.length_a   1.000
_cell.length_b   1.000
_cell.length_c   1.000
_cell.angle_alpha   90.00
_cell.angle_beta   90.00
_cell.angle_gamma   90.00
#
_symmetry.space_group_name_H-M   'P 1'
#
loop_
_entity.id
_entity.type
_entity.pdbx_description
1 polymer ?
#
loop_
_entity_poly.entity_id
_entity_poly.type
_entity_poly.pdbx_seq_one_letter_code
_entity_poly.pdbx_strand_id
1 'polypeptide(L)' 'MGDAALAAHRHQKVPSGFYNLEAMLGSVVSHAGVIDVCGSCMDARGMTAEGLIAGAHRSNLDELMQWTTWSDKALVF' A
#
# COMPACT_ATOMS: atom_id res chain seq x y z
N MET A 1 5.69 -1.39 3.24
CA MET A 1 6.60 -0.75 4.23
C MET A 1 7.73 -0.02 3.50
N GLY A 2 8.59 0.72 4.21
CA GLY A 2 9.75 1.38 3.61
C GLY A 2 9.36 2.26 2.42
N ASP A 3 10.17 2.25 1.36
CA ASP A 3 9.93 3.04 0.14
C ASP A 3 8.65 2.70 -0.60
N ALA A 4 8.19 1.45 -0.47
CA ALA A 4 6.95 1.01 -1.07
C ALA A 4 5.70 1.73 -0.52
N ALA A 5 5.80 2.51 0.58
CA ALA A 5 4.67 3.32 1.04
C ALA A 5 4.15 4.29 -0.05
N LEU A 6 5.06 4.87 -0.84
CA LEU A 6 4.70 5.78 -1.93
C LEU A 6 3.97 5.09 -3.09
N ALA A 7 4.06 3.76 -3.21
CA ALA A 7 3.36 3.01 -4.25
C ALA A 7 1.83 3.14 -4.14
N ALA A 8 1.32 3.41 -2.95
CA ALA A 8 -0.10 3.59 -2.66
C ALA A 8 -0.56 5.06 -2.70
N HIS A 9 0.27 6.00 -3.15
CA HIS A 9 -0.14 7.39 -3.34
C HIS A 9 -1.16 7.49 -4.48
N ARG A 10 -2.24 8.24 -4.31
CA ARG A 10 -3.28 8.46 -5.34
C ARG A 10 -2.86 9.47 -6.42
N HIS A 11 -3.59 9.50 -7.52
CA HIS A 11 -3.34 10.41 -8.65
C HIS A 11 -1.96 10.24 -9.32
N GLN A 12 -1.47 9.02 -9.39
CA GLN A 12 -0.23 8.71 -10.11
C GLN A 12 -0.39 9.00 -11.60
N LYS A 13 0.44 9.92 -12.09
CA LYS A 13 0.58 10.20 -13.51
C LYS A 13 1.88 9.56 -14.02
N VAL A 14 1.74 8.61 -14.94
CA VAL A 14 2.87 7.89 -15.54
C VAL A 14 2.95 8.17 -17.05
N PRO A 15 4.12 8.03 -17.69
CA PRO A 15 4.25 8.10 -19.15
C PRO A 15 3.37 7.06 -19.85
N SER A 16 2.98 7.35 -21.09
CA SER A 16 2.23 6.39 -21.91
C SER A 16 3.01 5.08 -22.07
N GLY A 17 2.34 3.94 -21.88
CA GLY A 17 2.94 2.60 -21.96
C GLY A 17 3.70 2.16 -20.71
N PHE A 18 3.85 3.01 -19.68
CA PHE A 18 4.43 2.61 -18.40
C PHE A 18 3.36 1.99 -17.49
N TYR A 19 3.78 1.14 -16.55
CA TYR A 19 2.86 0.59 -15.56
C TYR A 19 2.44 1.67 -14.55
N ASN A 20 1.23 1.53 -14.01
CA ASN A 20 0.68 2.45 -13.02
C ASN A 20 0.36 1.67 -11.74
N LEU A 21 1.04 1.98 -10.63
CA LEU A 21 0.89 1.24 -9.38
C LEU A 21 -0.47 1.49 -8.73
N GLU A 22 -1.04 2.70 -8.85
CA GLU A 22 -2.41 2.98 -8.39
C GLU A 22 -3.43 2.10 -9.13
N ALA A 23 -3.30 1.91 -10.44
CA ALA A 23 -4.17 1.00 -11.20
C ALA A 23 -3.96 -0.47 -10.82
N MET A 24 -2.70 -0.90 -10.63
CA MET A 24 -2.36 -2.26 -10.22
C MET A 24 -2.90 -2.59 -8.82
N LEU A 25 -2.70 -1.69 -7.85
CA LEU A 25 -3.24 -1.84 -6.51
C LEU A 25 -4.77 -1.73 -6.49
N GLY A 26 -5.37 -0.90 -7.35
CA GLY A 26 -6.82 -0.86 -7.55
C GLY A 26 -7.41 -2.22 -7.98
N SER A 27 -6.68 -2.99 -8.79
CA SER A 27 -7.07 -4.36 -9.15
C SER A 27 -7.02 -5.31 -7.94
N VAL A 28 -6.05 -5.15 -7.04
CA VAL A 28 -6.00 -5.92 -5.79
C VAL A 28 -7.23 -5.63 -4.94
N VAL A 29 -7.58 -4.36 -4.76
CA VAL A 29 -8.79 -3.93 -4.02
C VAL A 29 -10.07 -4.47 -4.65
N SER A 30 -10.19 -4.43 -5.99
CA SER A 30 -11.40 -4.91 -6.68
C SER A 30 -11.62 -6.42 -6.52
N HIS A 31 -10.57 -7.18 -6.23
CA HIS A 31 -10.62 -8.60 -5.93
C HIS A 31 -10.65 -8.89 -4.42
N ALA A 32 -11.10 -7.91 -3.63
CA ALA A 32 -11.21 -7.98 -2.16
C ALA A 32 -9.88 -8.18 -1.43
N GLY A 33 -8.76 -7.85 -2.07
CA GLY A 33 -7.46 -7.77 -1.40
C GLY A 33 -7.40 -6.57 -0.46
N VAL A 34 -6.74 -6.75 0.68
CA VAL A 34 -6.55 -5.71 1.70
C VAL A 34 -5.15 -5.11 1.55
N ILE A 35 -5.04 -3.78 1.64
CA ILE A 35 -3.76 -3.06 1.47
C ILE A 35 -3.53 -2.17 2.69
N ASP A 36 -2.53 -2.55 3.48
CA ASP A 36 -2.04 -1.79 4.62
C ASP A 36 -0.73 -1.07 4.30
N VAL A 37 -0.68 0.22 4.63
CA VAL A 37 0.47 1.08 4.39
C VAL A 37 1.03 1.55 5.72
N CYS A 38 2.26 1.13 6.04
CA CYS A 38 2.98 1.49 7.26
C CYS A 38 2.98 3.01 7.53
N GLY A 39 2.33 3.45 8.60
CA GLY A 39 2.15 4.86 8.95
C GLY A 39 3.45 5.62 9.22
N SER A 40 4.40 5.03 9.95
CA SER A 40 5.72 5.66 10.18
C SER A 40 6.53 5.78 8.88
N CYS A 41 6.34 4.84 7.96
CA CYS A 41 6.95 4.88 6.63
C CYS A 41 6.33 5.99 5.76
N MET A 42 5.02 6.22 5.91
CA MET A 42 4.30 7.34 5.28
C MET A 42 4.80 8.68 5.82
N ASP A 43 4.91 8.82 7.15
CA ASP A 43 5.41 10.05 7.79
C ASP A 43 6.81 10.41 7.30
N ALA A 44 7.71 9.42 7.24
CA ALA A 44 9.06 9.59 6.71
C ALA A 44 9.10 10.03 5.23
N ARG A 45 8.00 9.87 4.48
CA ARG A 45 7.85 10.25 3.07
C ARG A 45 6.91 11.42 2.85
N GLY A 46 6.46 12.07 3.92
CA GLY A 46 5.55 13.21 3.85
C GLY A 46 4.16 12.85 3.30
N MET A 47 3.71 11.61 3.47
CA MET A 47 2.39 11.16 3.02
C MET A 47 1.35 11.25 4.13
N THR A 48 0.16 11.72 3.80
CA THR A 48 -1.01 11.68 4.69
C THR A 48 -1.95 10.53 4.30
N ALA A 49 -2.88 10.18 5.20
CA ALA A 49 -3.88 9.15 4.92
C ALA A 49 -4.80 9.54 3.75
N GLU A 50 -5.10 10.83 3.60
CA GLU A 50 -5.89 11.37 2.48
C GLU A 50 -5.17 11.21 1.14
N GLY A 51 -3.83 11.09 1.15
CA GLY A 51 -3.02 10.85 -0.04
C GLY A 51 -3.04 9.41 -0.53
N LEU A 52 -3.69 8.48 0.17
CA LEU A 52 -3.79 7.09 -0.23
C LEU A 52 -4.84 6.86 -1.32
N ILE A 53 -4.62 5.85 -2.16
CA ILE A 53 -5.64 5.32 -3.07
C ILE A 53 -6.86 4.82 -2.31
N ALA A 54 -8.02 4.83 -2.96
CA ALA A 54 -9.23 4.23 -2.38
C ALA A 54 -9.01 2.73 -2.13
N GLY A 55 -9.37 2.27 -0.93
CA GLY A 55 -9.21 0.87 -0.50
C GLY A 55 -7.86 0.54 0.15
N ALA A 56 -6.89 1.47 0.14
CA ALA A 56 -5.69 1.37 0.98
C ALA A 56 -5.89 2.13 2.30
N HIS A 57 -5.27 1.64 3.37
CA HIS A 57 -5.40 2.21 4.70
C HIS A 57 -4.03 2.49 5.34
N ARG A 58 -3.96 3.54 6.17
CA ARG A 58 -2.78 3.88 6.97
C ARG A 58 -2.74 2.98 8.21
N SER A 59 -1.82 2.04 8.20
CA SER A 59 -1.69 0.97 9.17
C SER A 59 -0.46 1.16 10.08
N ASN A 60 -0.16 0.17 10.93
CA ASN A 60 0.99 0.14 11.83
C ASN A 60 1.68 -1.24 11.83
N LEU A 61 2.76 -1.39 12.61
CA LEU A 61 3.50 -2.65 12.67
C LEU A 61 2.74 -3.77 13.41
N ASP A 62 1.80 -3.44 14.29
CA ASP A 62 0.98 -4.44 14.99
C ASP A 62 -0.01 -5.12 14.04
N GLU A 63 -0.57 -4.38 13.07
CA GLU A 63 -1.41 -4.96 12.01
C GLU A 63 -0.60 -5.90 11.10
N LEU A 64 0.62 -5.51 10.71
CA LEU A 64 1.53 -6.41 9.98
C LEU A 64 1.87 -7.67 10.79
N MET A 65 2.10 -7.53 12.10
CA MET A 65 2.35 -8.67 12.99
C MET A 65 1.14 -9.61 13.02
N GLN A 66 -0.07 -9.05 13.11
CA GLN A 66 -1.31 -9.83 13.09
C GLN A 66 -1.45 -10.62 11.78
N TRP A 67 -1.23 -9.98 10.63
CA TRP A 67 -1.29 -10.67 9.33
C TRP A 67 -0.23 -11.75 9.20
N THR A 68 0.99 -11.48 9.65
CA THR A 68 2.09 -12.43 9.61
C THR A 68 1.83 -13.65 10.50
N THR A 69 1.20 -13.44 11.66
CA THR A 69 0.85 -14.51 12.61
C THR A 69 -0.34 -15.33 12.11
N TRP A 70 -1.32 -14.67 11.49
CA TRP A 70 -2.53 -15.31 10.96
C TRP A 70 -2.26 -16.13 9.69
N SER A 71 -1.31 -15.71 8.86
CA SER A 71 -1.04 -16.32 7.55
C SER A 71 -0.19 -17.58 7.65
N ASP A 72 -0.48 -18.60 6.84
CA ASP A 72 0.38 -19.79 6.73
C ASP A 72 1.76 -19.47 6.12
N LYS A 73 1.84 -18.43 5.30
CA LYS A 73 3.05 -18.00 4.59
C LYS A 73 3.11 -16.49 4.46
N ALA A 74 4.32 -15.96 4.56
CA ALA A 74 4.64 -14.57 4.24
C ALA A 74 5.65 -14.53 3.08
N LEU A 75 5.36 -13.72 2.06
CA LEU A 75 6.26 -13.45 0.94
C LEU A 75 6.79 -12.02 1.08
N VAL A 76 8.11 -11.84 0.98
CA VAL A 76 8.77 -10.54 1.07
C VAL A 76 9.48 -10.26 -0.26
N PHE A 77 9.33 -9.03 -0.76
CA PHE A 77 9.86 -8.55 -2.04
C PHE A 77 10.75 -7.33 -1.83
#